data_AF-A0A965V1L7-F1
#
_entry.id   AF-A0A965V1L7-F1
#
_cell.length_a   1.000
_cell.length_b   1.000
_cell.length_c   1.000
_cell.angle_alpha   90.00
_cell.angle_beta   90.00
_cell.angle_gamma   90.00
#
_symmetry.space_group_name_H-M   'P 1'
#
loop_
_entity.id
_entity.type
_entity.pdbx_description
1 polymer ?
#
loop_
_entity_poly.entity_id
_entity_poly.type
_entity_poly.pdbx_seq_one_letter_code
_entity_poly.pdbx_strand_id
1 'polypeptide(L)'
;MRLRLLRRRLTISAPRMMVRSAFPWPIRWALAAVVIGFCAAIGLWAFEFGREIAGIEGGTQAELVRLRERVTVLEADLAQAHVQRDEAQSVANTANTLITTEKVSSEKILSQLKSLEEENRRLRDDLGFFEKLTPSLGAEGVTIRALQGDTQADGKVRWQVLLIQAKKNPAEFSGHLEVAFAGVLNGKPWTGLGSGPGGVPVKMGQYGRIEGLYEVPPQVLIKSLTVKLFEGGTLRATQSAKM
;
A
#
# COMPACT_ATOMS: atom_id res chain seq x y z
N MET A 1 134.52 -16.96 -65.27
CA MET A 1 133.77 -17.84 -66.20
C MET A 1 132.57 -18.43 -65.46
N ARG A 2 131.39 -18.49 -66.12
CA ARG A 2 130.18 -19.31 -65.81
C ARG A 2 129.36 -19.01 -64.53
N LEU A 3 128.74 -17.83 -64.46
CA LEU A 3 127.56 -17.56 -63.60
C LEU A 3 126.32 -17.07 -64.38
N ARG A 4 126.35 -17.15 -65.73
CA ARG A 4 125.25 -16.64 -66.59
C ARG A 4 124.11 -17.63 -66.84
N LEU A 5 124.19 -18.87 -66.35
CA LEU A 5 123.18 -19.92 -66.63
C LEU A 5 122.13 -20.11 -65.53
N LEU A 6 122.27 -19.49 -64.35
CA LEU A 6 121.31 -19.61 -63.24
C LEU A 6 120.18 -18.56 -63.24
N ARG A 7 120.27 -17.50 -64.05
CA ARG A 7 119.29 -16.40 -64.06
C ARG A 7 118.12 -16.55 -65.07
N ARG A 8 118.05 -17.66 -65.80
CA ARG A 8 116.95 -17.91 -66.78
C ARG A 8 115.75 -18.69 -66.23
N ARG A 9 115.74 -19.03 -64.93
CA ARG A 9 114.64 -19.81 -64.30
C ARG A 9 113.84 -19.05 -63.24
N LEU A 10 113.88 -17.71 -63.21
CA LEU A 10 113.19 -16.91 -62.16
C LEU A 10 112.25 -15.81 -62.68
N THR A 11 111.85 -15.85 -63.95
CA THR A 11 110.79 -14.98 -64.49
C THR A 11 109.80 -15.83 -65.27
N ILE A 12 108.88 -16.46 -64.54
CA ILE A 12 107.61 -16.93 -65.10
C ILE A 12 106.65 -15.75 -64.96
N SER A 13 106.56 -14.93 -66.00
CA SER A 13 105.44 -14.01 -66.18
C SER A 13 104.20 -14.85 -66.47
N ALA A 14 103.48 -15.24 -65.42
CA ALA A 14 102.17 -15.87 -65.57
C ALA A 14 101.13 -14.75 -65.84
N PRO A 15 100.40 -14.79 -66.97
CA PRO A 15 99.32 -13.85 -67.23
C PRO A 15 98.20 -14.06 -66.21
N ARG A 16 97.65 -12.97 -65.66
CA ARG A 16 96.44 -13.01 -64.83
C ARG A 16 95.28 -13.50 -65.68
N MET A 17 94.97 -14.79 -65.55
CA MET A 17 93.82 -15.42 -66.19
C MET A 17 92.54 -14.91 -65.53
N MET A 18 91.95 -13.89 -66.14
CA MET A 18 90.61 -13.44 -65.80
C MET A 18 89.63 -14.44 -66.43
N VAL A 19 89.16 -15.40 -65.64
CA VAL A 19 88.08 -16.30 -66.06
C VAL A 19 86.84 -15.45 -66.26
N ARG A 20 86.57 -15.03 -67.50
CA ARG A 20 85.27 -14.49 -67.88
C ARG A 20 84.32 -15.67 -67.94
N SER A 21 83.44 -15.80 -66.95
CA SER A 21 82.32 -16.73 -67.03
C SER A 21 81.42 -16.26 -68.17
N ALA A 22 81.58 -16.90 -69.33
CA ALA A 22 80.73 -16.66 -70.49
C ALA A 22 79.38 -17.34 -70.26
N PHE A 23 78.53 -16.71 -69.45
CA PHE A 23 77.14 -17.14 -69.33
C PHE A 23 76.45 -16.95 -70.69
N PRO A 24 75.90 -18.02 -71.31
CA PRO A 24 75.18 -17.92 -72.57
C PRO A 24 74.07 -16.85 -72.48
N TRP A 25 74.03 -15.94 -73.47
CA TRP A 25 73.01 -14.90 -73.60
C TRP A 25 71.56 -15.35 -73.31
N PRO A 26 71.05 -16.51 -73.81
CA PRO A 26 69.68 -16.93 -73.52
C PRO A 26 69.43 -17.24 -72.04
N ILE A 27 70.44 -17.74 -71.32
CA ILE A 27 70.31 -18.06 -69.88
C ILE A 27 70.14 -16.77 -69.07
N ARG A 28 70.75 -15.65 -69.49
CA ARG A 28 70.57 -14.35 -68.83
C ARG A 28 69.13 -13.86 -68.94
N TRP A 29 68.48 -14.02 -70.09
CA TRP A 29 67.08 -13.65 -70.29
C TRP A 29 66.11 -14.58 -69.57
N ALA A 30 66.40 -15.89 -69.54
CA ALA A 30 65.62 -16.84 -68.75
C ALA A 30 65.67 -16.48 -67.25
N LEU A 31 66.86 -16.15 -66.73
CA LEU A 31 67.02 -15.74 -65.33
C LEU A 31 66.31 -14.41 -65.05
N ALA A 32 66.38 -13.44 -65.97
CA ALA A 32 65.63 -12.20 -65.85
C ALA A 32 64.10 -12.42 -65.84
N ALA A 33 63.59 -13.31 -66.71
CA ALA A 33 62.16 -13.65 -66.73
C ALA A 33 61.70 -14.32 -65.43
N VAL A 34 62.52 -15.22 -64.88
CA VAL A 34 62.25 -15.85 -63.57
C VAL A 34 62.22 -14.82 -62.45
N VAL A 35 63.18 -13.90 -62.42
CA VAL A 35 63.22 -12.83 -61.40
C VAL A 35 62.01 -11.91 -61.52
N ILE A 36 61.62 -11.52 -62.74
CA ILE A 36 60.43 -10.69 -62.96
C ILE A 36 59.16 -11.43 -62.55
N GLY A 37 59.01 -12.71 -62.91
CA GLY A 37 57.88 -13.54 -62.50
C GLY A 37 57.80 -13.70 -60.99
N PHE A 38 58.95 -13.87 -60.33
CA PHE A 38 59.03 -13.97 -58.87
C PHE A 38 58.70 -12.64 -58.18
N CYS A 39 59.20 -11.51 -58.69
CA CYS A 39 58.83 -10.18 -58.19
C CYS A 39 57.34 -9.88 -58.40
N ALA A 40 56.75 -10.27 -59.53
CA ALA A 40 55.33 -10.11 -59.79
C ALA A 40 54.49 -10.99 -58.84
N ALA A 41 54.90 -12.24 -58.61
CA ALA A 41 54.25 -13.14 -57.67
C ALA A 41 54.29 -12.59 -56.23
N ILE A 42 55.44 -12.08 -55.78
CA ILE A 42 55.57 -11.45 -54.46
C ILE A 42 54.74 -10.16 -54.39
N GLY A 43 54.76 -9.34 -55.44
CA GLY A 43 53.97 -8.11 -55.49
C GLY A 43 52.46 -8.38 -55.38
N LEU A 44 51.97 -9.40 -56.09
CA LEU A 44 50.57 -9.81 -56.07
C LEU A 44 50.21 -10.44 -54.73
N TRP A 45 51.08 -11.30 -54.18
CA TRP A 45 50.92 -11.87 -52.85
C TRP A 45 50.89 -10.81 -51.75
N ALA A 46 51.81 -9.85 -51.76
CA ALA A 46 51.85 -8.75 -50.80
C ALA A 46 50.67 -7.79 -50.94
N PHE A 47 50.15 -7.60 -52.16
CA PHE A 47 48.95 -6.81 -52.41
C PHE A 47 47.69 -7.51 -51.87
N GLU A 48 47.54 -8.81 -52.10
CA GLU A 48 46.43 -9.61 -51.56
C GLU A 48 46.49 -9.67 -50.02
N PHE A 49 47.67 -9.94 -49.45
CA PHE A 49 47.87 -9.92 -47.99
C PHE A 49 47.60 -8.53 -47.39
N GLY A 50 48.04 -7.46 -48.08
CA GLY A 50 47.78 -6.09 -47.66
C GLY A 50 46.28 -5.75 -47.70
N ARG A 51 45.55 -6.29 -48.68
CA ARG A 51 44.10 -6.11 -48.80
C ARG A 51 43.33 -6.82 -47.69
N GLU A 52 43.78 -8.02 -47.30
CA GLU A 52 43.21 -8.80 -46.21
C GLU A 52 43.44 -8.10 -44.85
N ILE A 53 44.66 -7.59 -44.60
CA ILE A 53 45.00 -6.85 -43.36
C ILE A 53 44.31 -5.49 -43.30
N ALA A 54 44.13 -4.81 -44.44
CA ALA A 54 43.43 -3.53 -44.50
C ALA A 54 41.89 -3.66 -44.36
N GLY A 55 41.35 -4.89 -44.31
CA GLY A 55 39.93 -5.14 -44.07
C GLY A 55 38.99 -4.64 -45.17
N ILE A 56 39.51 -4.51 -46.40
CA ILE A 56 38.78 -3.94 -47.55
C ILE A 56 37.89 -4.99 -48.23
N GLU A 57 38.10 -6.28 -47.94
CA GLU A 57 37.14 -7.32 -48.32
C GLU A 57 35.84 -7.13 -47.53
N GLY A 58 34.70 -7.19 -48.24
CA GLY A 58 33.36 -6.78 -47.79
C GLY A 58 32.78 -7.46 -46.53
N GLY A 59 33.57 -8.24 -45.79
CA GLY A 59 33.27 -8.74 -44.46
C GLY A 59 33.17 -7.64 -43.41
N THR A 60 33.97 -6.57 -43.47
CA THR A 60 33.89 -5.47 -42.48
C THR A 60 32.56 -4.73 -42.55
N GLN A 61 32.04 -4.46 -43.75
CA GLN A 61 30.74 -3.85 -43.93
C GLN A 61 29.60 -4.79 -43.51
N ALA A 62 29.68 -6.09 -43.86
CA ALA A 62 28.71 -7.08 -43.44
C ALA A 62 28.69 -7.29 -41.92
N GLU A 63 29.85 -7.29 -41.26
CA GLU A 63 29.98 -7.35 -39.81
C GLU A 63 29.43 -6.10 -39.14
N LEU A 64 29.71 -4.90 -39.66
CA LEU A 64 29.14 -3.66 -39.15
C LEU A 64 27.61 -3.63 -39.26
N VAL A 65 27.05 -4.14 -40.36
CA VAL A 65 25.59 -4.29 -40.51
C VAL A 65 25.03 -5.28 -39.48
N ARG A 66 25.68 -6.44 -39.32
CA ARG A 66 25.29 -7.45 -38.32
C ARG A 66 25.40 -6.92 -36.88
N LEU A 67 26.42 -6.12 -36.60
CA LEU A 67 26.63 -5.52 -35.28
C LEU A 67 25.56 -4.47 -34.99
N ARG A 68 25.22 -3.62 -35.98
CA ARG A 68 24.11 -2.66 -35.87
C ARG A 68 22.79 -3.37 -35.65
N GLU A 69 22.51 -4.43 -36.39
CA GLU A 69 21.31 -5.24 -36.21
C GLU A 69 21.26 -5.84 -34.80
N ARG A 70 22.35 -6.42 -34.32
CA ARG A 70 22.44 -6.91 -32.92
C ARG A 70 22.23 -5.81 -31.90
N VAL A 71 22.79 -4.61 -32.09
CA VAL A 71 22.56 -3.47 -31.20
C VAL A 71 21.09 -3.09 -31.19
N THR A 72 20.44 -2.99 -32.36
CA THR A 72 19.01 -2.65 -32.42
C THR A 72 18.13 -3.71 -31.77
N VAL A 73 18.48 -4.99 -31.90
CA VAL A 73 17.76 -6.08 -31.24
C VAL A 73 17.97 -6.03 -29.73
N LEU A 74 19.21 -5.84 -29.28
CA LEU A 74 19.51 -5.72 -27.84
C LEU A 74 18.85 -4.49 -27.21
N GLU A 75 18.81 -3.36 -27.92
CA GLU A 75 18.09 -2.17 -27.48
C GLU A 75 16.59 -2.43 -27.37
N ALA A 76 16.00 -3.17 -28.31
CA ALA A 76 14.60 -3.59 -28.26
C ALA A 76 14.33 -4.55 -27.09
N ASP A 77 15.21 -5.53 -26.86
CA ASP A 77 15.11 -6.48 -25.75
C ASP A 77 15.23 -5.77 -24.39
N LEU A 78 16.17 -4.83 -24.27
CA LEU A 78 16.32 -4.00 -23.07
C LEU A 78 15.08 -3.14 -22.84
N ALA A 79 14.53 -2.52 -23.88
CA ALA A 79 13.29 -1.75 -23.76
C ALA A 79 12.13 -2.62 -23.27
N GLN A 80 11.99 -3.85 -23.80
CA GLN A 80 10.97 -4.80 -23.34
C GLN A 80 11.20 -5.23 -21.88
N ALA A 81 12.44 -5.54 -21.50
CA ALA A 81 12.78 -5.90 -20.12
C ALA A 81 12.50 -4.75 -19.14
N HIS A 82 12.76 -3.50 -19.53
CA HIS A 82 12.42 -2.32 -18.75
C HIS A 82 10.92 -2.18 -18.54
N VAL A 83 10.10 -2.37 -19.59
CA VAL A 83 8.63 -2.34 -19.48
C VAL A 83 8.14 -3.43 -18.52
N GLN A 84 8.61 -4.67 -18.65
CA GLN A 84 8.22 -5.76 -17.75
C GLN A 84 8.60 -5.49 -16.29
N ARG A 85 9.81 -4.94 -16.06
CA ARG A 85 10.26 -4.55 -14.72
C ARG A 85 9.37 -3.45 -14.16
N ASP A 86 9.06 -2.44 -14.95
CA ASP A 86 8.26 -1.30 -14.49
C ASP A 86 6.81 -1.73 -14.20
N GLU A 87 6.25 -2.65 -15.00
CA GLU A 87 4.97 -3.31 -14.71
C GLU A 87 5.04 -4.10 -13.39
N ALA A 88 6.03 -4.98 -13.22
CA ALA A 88 6.21 -5.75 -11.99
C ALA A 88 6.40 -4.85 -10.76
N GLN A 89 7.16 -3.76 -10.91
CA GLN A 89 7.37 -2.78 -9.85
C GLN A 89 6.07 -2.03 -9.52
N SER A 90 5.24 -1.72 -10.51
CA SER A 90 3.93 -1.09 -10.27
C SER A 90 2.99 -2.01 -9.49
N VAL A 91 2.97 -3.31 -9.82
CA VAL A 91 2.21 -4.33 -9.09
C VAL A 91 2.74 -4.49 -7.66
N ALA A 92 4.07 -4.50 -7.48
CA ALA A 92 4.67 -4.55 -6.15
C ALA A 92 4.35 -3.31 -5.30
N ASN A 93 4.40 -2.12 -5.91
CA ASN A 93 4.08 -0.86 -5.23
C ASN A 93 2.60 -0.82 -4.79
N THR A 94 1.68 -1.30 -5.63
CA THR A 94 0.25 -1.39 -5.26
C THR A 94 0.03 -2.42 -4.15
N ALA A 95 0.64 -3.61 -4.23
CA ALA A 95 0.58 -4.61 -3.17
C ALA A 95 1.13 -4.09 -1.83
N ASN A 96 2.26 -3.38 -1.84
CA ASN A 96 2.85 -2.79 -0.63
C ASN A 96 1.94 -1.70 -0.03
N THR A 97 1.27 -0.91 -0.88
CA THR A 97 0.29 0.10 -0.45
C THR A 97 -0.95 -0.56 0.18
N LEU A 98 -1.42 -1.68 -0.39
CA LEU A 98 -2.55 -2.44 0.17
C LEU A 98 -2.20 -3.03 1.54
N ILE A 99 -1.04 -3.69 1.68
CA ILE A 99 -0.59 -4.28 2.94
C ILE A 99 -0.39 -3.21 4.02
N THR A 100 0.23 -2.08 3.69
CA THR A 100 0.42 -0.99 4.65
C THR A 100 -0.91 -0.37 5.08
N THR A 101 -1.85 -0.20 4.15
CA THR A 101 -3.20 0.28 4.47
C THR A 101 -3.95 -0.70 5.37
N GLU A 102 -3.89 -2.00 5.07
CA GLU A 102 -4.52 -3.04 5.89
C GLU A 102 -3.93 -3.08 7.31
N LYS A 103 -2.60 -2.98 7.44
CA LYS A 103 -1.92 -2.93 8.73
C LYS A 103 -2.34 -1.71 9.55
N VAL A 104 -2.35 -0.51 8.95
CA VAL A 104 -2.80 0.72 9.62
C VAL A 104 -4.28 0.61 10.02
N SER A 105 -5.12 0.02 9.17
CA SER A 105 -6.54 -0.20 9.50
C SER A 105 -6.73 -1.16 10.68
N SER A 106 -5.94 -2.23 10.74
CA SER A 106 -5.97 -3.22 11.82
C SER A 106 -5.50 -2.62 13.14
N GLU A 107 -4.41 -1.86 13.12
CA GLU A 107 -3.91 -1.12 14.29
C GLU A 107 -4.95 -0.12 14.80
N LYS A 108 -5.64 0.59 13.89
CA LYS A 108 -6.72 1.51 14.23
C LYS A 108 -7.89 0.78 14.91
N ILE A 109 -8.34 -0.35 14.37
CA ILE A 109 -9.43 -1.15 14.99
C ILE A 109 -9.03 -1.61 16.39
N LEU A 110 -7.80 -2.10 16.58
CA LEU A 110 -7.30 -2.51 17.89
C LEU A 110 -7.24 -1.34 18.87
N SER A 111 -6.84 -0.15 18.42
CA SER A 111 -6.83 1.05 19.26
C SER A 111 -8.23 1.47 19.69
N GLN A 112 -9.22 1.40 18.77
CA GLN A 112 -10.61 1.69 19.08
C GLN A 112 -11.20 0.67 20.06
N LEU A 113 -10.87 -0.61 19.90
CA LEU A 113 -11.32 -1.67 20.79
C LEU A 113 -10.79 -1.43 22.22
N LYS A 114 -9.51 -1.11 22.36
CA LYS A 114 -8.92 -0.74 23.66
C LYS A 114 -9.59 0.50 24.28
N SER A 115 -9.83 1.53 23.47
CA SER A 115 -10.53 2.75 23.92
C SER A 115 -11.93 2.42 24.43
N LEU A 116 -12.70 1.62 23.68
CA LEU A 116 -14.04 1.19 24.07
C LEU A 116 -14.03 0.31 25.31
N GLU A 117 -13.05 -0.58 25.47
CA GLU A 117 -12.88 -1.38 26.68
C GLU A 117 -12.58 -0.51 27.90
N GLU A 118 -11.71 0.49 27.76
CA GLU A 118 -11.38 1.44 28.81
C GLU A 118 -12.59 2.31 29.18
N GLU A 119 -13.33 2.81 28.19
CA GLU A 119 -14.59 3.52 28.40
C GLU A 119 -15.63 2.63 29.09
N ASN A 120 -15.77 1.37 28.69
CA ASN A 120 -16.71 0.44 29.33
C ASN A 120 -16.31 0.18 30.79
N ARG A 121 -15.02 -0.01 31.06
CA ARG A 121 -14.51 -0.16 32.43
C ARG A 121 -14.77 1.10 33.25
N ARG A 122 -14.46 2.27 32.71
CA ARG A 122 -14.71 3.56 33.38
C ARG A 122 -16.19 3.74 33.69
N LEU A 123 -17.07 3.47 32.73
CA LEU A 123 -18.52 3.52 32.95
C LEU A 123 -18.93 2.53 34.04
N ARG A 124 -18.44 1.29 34.04
CA ARG A 124 -18.73 0.32 35.12
C ARG A 124 -18.23 0.80 36.48
N ASP A 125 -17.04 1.39 36.54
CA ASP A 125 -16.47 1.94 37.77
C ASP A 125 -17.31 3.13 38.27
N ASP A 126 -17.72 4.04 37.38
CA ASP A 126 -18.63 5.14 37.68
C ASP A 126 -19.98 4.62 38.18
N LEU A 127 -20.51 3.56 37.58
CA LEU A 127 -21.75 2.93 38.04
C LEU A 127 -21.60 2.32 39.45
N GLY A 128 -20.50 1.61 39.72
CA GLY A 128 -20.20 1.09 41.04
C GLY A 128 -19.94 2.19 42.07
N PHE A 129 -19.37 3.32 41.64
CA PHE A 129 -19.21 4.51 42.46
C PHE A 129 -20.56 5.15 42.81
N PHE A 130 -21.47 5.28 41.84
CA PHE A 130 -22.83 5.75 42.10
C PHE A 130 -23.61 4.80 43.00
N GLU A 131 -23.42 3.48 42.86
CA GLU A 131 -24.00 2.49 43.77
C GLU A 131 -23.52 2.68 45.21
N LYS A 132 -22.22 2.99 45.41
CA LYS A 132 -21.64 3.23 46.74
C LYS A 132 -21.99 4.60 47.34
N LEU A 133 -22.16 5.63 46.50
CA LEU A 133 -22.50 6.98 46.93
C LEU A 133 -23.99 7.22 47.11
N THR A 134 -24.84 6.33 46.63
CA THR A 134 -26.25 6.38 46.98
C THR A 134 -26.39 5.64 48.32
N PRO A 135 -26.49 6.34 49.49
CA PRO A 135 -27.02 5.67 50.66
C PRO A 135 -28.34 5.09 50.21
N SER A 136 -28.53 3.77 50.39
CA SER A 136 -29.75 3.07 50.09
C SER A 136 -30.95 3.89 50.57
N LEU A 137 -31.52 4.70 49.69
CA LEU A 137 -32.73 5.46 49.92
C LEU A 137 -33.85 4.43 49.81
N GLY A 138 -33.93 3.61 50.87
CA GLY A 138 -35.04 2.76 51.28
C GLY A 138 -36.00 2.26 50.20
N ALA A 139 -35.52 1.55 49.18
CA ALA A 139 -36.42 0.74 48.38
C ALA A 139 -35.69 -0.53 47.91
N GLU A 140 -35.83 -1.61 48.68
CA GLU A 140 -35.94 -2.93 48.06
C GLU A 140 -37.04 -2.83 46.99
N GLY A 141 -36.68 -2.75 45.71
CA GLY A 141 -37.70 -2.54 44.67
C GLY A 141 -37.18 -2.06 43.31
N VAL A 142 -38.13 -1.60 42.50
CA VAL A 142 -37.91 -1.15 41.13
C VAL A 142 -37.40 0.28 41.10
N THR A 143 -36.36 0.52 40.30
CA THR A 143 -35.77 1.85 40.08
C THR A 143 -35.82 2.24 38.61
N ILE A 144 -35.85 3.56 38.35
CA ILE A 144 -35.68 4.12 37.00
C ILE A 144 -34.19 4.33 36.78
N ARG A 145 -33.59 3.56 35.87
CA ARG A 145 -32.16 3.61 35.56
C ARG A 145 -31.80 4.71 34.58
N ALA A 146 -32.60 4.85 33.54
CA ALA A 146 -32.36 5.84 32.50
C ALA A 146 -33.68 6.41 32.01
N LEU A 147 -33.66 7.70 31.72
CA LEU A 147 -34.75 8.44 31.14
C LEU A 147 -34.18 9.28 30.00
N GLN A 148 -34.69 9.07 28.80
CA GLN A 148 -34.32 9.84 27.62
C GLN A 148 -35.59 10.33 26.94
N GLY A 149 -35.54 11.55 26.43
CA GLY A 149 -36.51 12.04 25.48
C GLY A 149 -35.80 12.78 24.35
N ASP A 150 -36.34 12.62 23.14
CA ASP A 150 -35.81 13.22 21.93
C ASP A 150 -36.96 13.86 21.15
N THR A 151 -36.77 15.11 20.75
CA THR A 151 -37.78 15.87 20.00
C THR A 151 -37.56 15.64 18.52
N GLN A 152 -38.56 15.03 17.87
CA GLN A 152 -38.53 14.70 16.46
C GLN A 152 -38.96 15.90 15.61
N ALA A 153 -38.49 15.92 14.36
CA ALA A 153 -38.77 17.00 13.41
C ALA A 153 -40.27 17.14 13.06
N ASP A 154 -41.06 16.09 13.28
CA ASP A 154 -42.51 16.06 13.05
C ASP A 154 -43.34 16.62 14.23
N GLY A 155 -42.68 17.18 15.25
CA GLY A 155 -43.36 17.73 16.43
C GLY A 155 -43.77 16.67 17.46
N LYS A 156 -43.25 15.44 17.35
CA LYS A 156 -43.45 14.39 18.34
C LYS A 156 -42.23 14.28 19.24
N VAL A 157 -42.44 13.90 20.49
CA VAL A 157 -41.36 13.52 21.40
C VAL A 157 -41.36 12.01 21.57
N ARG A 158 -40.25 11.38 21.20
CA ARG A 158 -39.99 9.99 21.55
C ARG A 158 -39.34 9.97 22.92
N TRP A 159 -39.91 9.18 23.83
CA TRP A 159 -39.35 8.99 25.16
C TRP A 159 -39.06 7.52 25.41
N GLN A 160 -38.02 7.24 26.18
CA GLN A 160 -37.62 5.90 26.58
C GLN A 160 -37.19 5.88 28.04
N VAL A 161 -37.65 4.85 28.75
CA VAL A 161 -37.35 4.61 30.16
C VAL A 161 -36.78 3.21 30.30
N LEU A 162 -35.67 3.10 31.02
CA LEU A 162 -35.11 1.82 31.45
C LEU A 162 -35.39 1.63 32.95
N LEU A 163 -36.03 0.52 33.28
CA LEU A 163 -36.37 0.12 34.64
C LEU A 163 -35.52 -1.10 35.04
N ILE A 164 -35.09 -1.13 36.30
CA ILE A 164 -34.28 -2.21 36.86
C ILE A 164 -34.79 -2.60 38.24
N GLN A 165 -34.86 -3.90 38.51
CA GLN A 165 -34.99 -4.45 39.86
C GLN A 165 -33.63 -4.90 40.36
N ALA A 166 -33.13 -4.26 41.43
CA ALA A 166 -31.84 -4.58 42.03
C ALA A 166 -31.90 -5.82 42.95
N LYS A 167 -32.49 -6.93 42.48
CA LYS A 167 -32.60 -8.22 43.20
C LYS A 167 -32.19 -9.37 42.29
N LYS A 168 -31.50 -10.37 42.85
CA LYS A 168 -31.18 -11.62 42.16
C LYS A 168 -32.46 -12.45 42.02
N ASN A 169 -32.92 -12.70 40.79
CA ASN A 169 -34.22 -13.34 40.47
C ASN A 169 -35.43 -12.66 41.16
N PRO A 170 -35.80 -11.43 40.73
CA PRO A 170 -36.97 -10.76 41.28
C PRO A 170 -38.27 -11.43 40.82
N ALA A 171 -39.32 -11.30 41.62
CA ALA A 171 -40.67 -11.59 41.17
C ALA A 171 -41.07 -10.61 40.04
N GLU A 172 -42.02 -10.99 39.21
CA GLU A 172 -42.55 -10.10 38.18
C GLU A 172 -43.18 -8.86 38.84
N PHE A 173 -42.65 -7.69 38.48
CA PHE A 173 -43.22 -6.41 38.88
C PHE A 173 -44.39 -6.06 37.99
N SER A 174 -45.49 -5.59 38.59
CA SER A 174 -46.66 -5.09 37.88
C SER A 174 -47.06 -3.73 38.43
N GLY A 175 -47.04 -2.71 37.58
CA GLY A 175 -47.32 -1.32 37.96
C GLY A 175 -47.79 -0.47 36.80
N HIS A 176 -47.79 0.84 37.00
CA HIS A 176 -48.05 1.81 35.93
C HIS A 176 -47.06 2.97 35.97
N LEU A 177 -46.78 3.49 34.78
CA LEU A 177 -45.85 4.57 34.55
C LEU A 177 -46.62 5.83 34.15
N GLU A 178 -46.49 6.90 34.91
CA GLU A 178 -46.99 8.21 34.51
C GLU A 178 -45.86 9.01 33.88
N VAL A 179 -46.13 9.55 32.69
CA VAL A 179 -45.20 10.38 31.93
C VAL A 179 -45.79 11.77 31.82
N ALA A 180 -45.03 12.77 32.24
CA ALA A 180 -45.42 14.18 32.16
C ALA A 180 -44.33 14.99 31.47
N PHE A 181 -44.75 15.86 30.56
CA PHE A 181 -43.90 16.83 29.89
C PHE A 181 -44.17 18.21 30.47
N ALA A 182 -43.12 18.98 30.72
CA ALA A 182 -43.23 20.38 31.10
C ALA A 182 -42.50 21.25 30.06
N GLY A 183 -43.10 22.39 29.77
CA GLY A 183 -42.64 23.29 28.73
C GLY A 183 -43.22 24.70 28.87
N VAL A 184 -43.11 25.46 27.79
CA VAL A 184 -43.67 26.80 27.69
C VAL A 184 -44.58 26.87 26.47
N LEU A 185 -45.81 27.35 26.68
CA LEU A 185 -46.77 27.64 25.63
C LEU A 185 -47.05 29.15 25.64
N ASN A 186 -46.69 29.85 24.58
CA ASN A 186 -46.94 31.30 24.45
C ASN A 186 -46.46 32.11 25.68
N GLY A 187 -45.28 31.78 26.20
CA GLY A 187 -44.67 32.43 27.37
C GLY A 187 -45.22 32.00 28.73
N LYS A 188 -46.23 31.13 28.78
CA LYS A 188 -46.81 30.59 30.03
C LYS A 188 -46.33 29.16 30.29
N PRO A 189 -46.14 28.75 31.55
CA PRO A 189 -45.79 27.37 31.88
C PRO A 189 -46.89 26.42 31.39
N TRP A 190 -46.48 25.33 30.77
CA TRP A 190 -47.37 24.30 30.24
C TRP A 190 -46.94 22.92 30.75
N THR A 191 -47.91 22.08 31.03
CA THR A 191 -47.69 20.67 31.41
C THR A 191 -48.64 19.78 30.62
N GLY A 192 -48.10 18.74 29.99
CA GLY A 192 -48.87 17.72 29.27
C GLY A 192 -48.63 16.34 29.84
N LEU A 193 -49.69 15.53 29.91
CA LEU A 193 -49.59 14.13 30.29
C LEU A 193 -49.30 13.28 29.04
N GLY A 194 -48.11 12.68 29.02
CA GLY A 194 -47.62 11.81 27.96
C GLY A 194 -48.21 10.41 27.94
N SER A 195 -48.64 9.93 29.10
CA SER A 195 -49.09 8.56 29.31
C SER A 195 -50.61 8.36 29.24
N GLY A 196 -51.38 9.42 28.96
CA GLY A 196 -52.85 9.40 29.01
C GLY A 196 -53.44 9.22 30.42
N PRO A 197 -54.78 9.21 30.56
CA PRO A 197 -55.46 8.99 31.83
C PRO A 197 -55.24 7.52 32.27
N GLY A 198 -54.52 7.32 33.38
CA GLY A 198 -54.25 5.98 33.94
C GLY A 198 -52.82 5.45 33.75
N GLY A 199 -51.96 6.17 33.02
CA GLY A 199 -50.56 5.78 32.85
C GLY A 199 -50.34 4.63 31.87
N VAL A 200 -49.07 4.31 31.61
CA VAL A 200 -48.66 3.16 30.79
C VAL A 200 -48.49 1.94 31.70
N PRO A 201 -49.22 0.83 31.50
CA PRO A 201 -49.04 -0.37 32.32
C PRO A 201 -47.65 -0.97 32.10
N VAL A 202 -47.03 -1.44 33.19
CA VAL A 202 -45.67 -1.98 33.18
C VAL A 202 -45.69 -3.38 33.79
N LYS A 203 -45.15 -4.36 33.06
CA LYS A 203 -44.82 -5.68 33.57
C LYS A 203 -43.39 -6.03 33.22
N MET A 204 -42.59 -6.42 34.21
CA MET A 204 -41.21 -6.80 33.96
C MET A 204 -40.65 -7.72 35.05
N GLY A 205 -39.71 -8.58 34.66
CA GLY A 205 -38.82 -9.28 35.59
C GLY A 205 -37.70 -8.35 36.07
N GLN A 206 -36.44 -8.69 35.80
CA GLN A 206 -35.30 -7.91 36.29
C GLN A 206 -35.06 -6.60 35.55
N TYR A 207 -35.38 -6.55 34.25
CA TYR A 207 -35.20 -5.40 33.38
C TYR A 207 -36.47 -5.15 32.57
N GLY A 208 -36.81 -3.89 32.39
CA GLY A 208 -37.93 -3.47 31.54
C GLY A 208 -37.57 -2.20 30.79
N ARG A 209 -37.88 -2.17 29.49
CA ARG A 209 -37.74 -0.99 28.66
C ARG A 209 -39.12 -0.59 28.15
N ILE A 210 -39.50 0.65 28.42
CA ILE A 210 -40.77 1.22 28.00
C ILE A 210 -40.46 2.43 27.15
N GLU A 211 -41.15 2.55 26.04
CA GLU A 211 -41.04 3.68 25.15
C GLU A 211 -42.42 4.17 24.74
N GLY A 212 -42.48 5.42 24.32
CA GLY A 212 -43.68 6.00 23.76
C GLY A 212 -43.39 7.21 22.91
N LEU A 213 -44.42 7.63 22.19
CA LEU A 213 -44.44 8.83 21.38
C LEU A 213 -45.52 9.74 21.94
N TYR A 214 -45.16 10.99 22.15
CA TYR A 214 -46.08 12.02 22.59
C TYR A 214 -46.17 13.12 21.54
N GLU A 215 -47.38 13.39 21.07
CA GLU A 215 -47.62 14.49 20.14
C GLU A 215 -47.68 15.81 20.90
N VAL A 216 -46.76 16.72 20.56
CA VAL A 216 -46.64 18.00 21.25
C VAL A 216 -47.65 18.98 20.65
N PRO A 217 -48.47 19.66 21.47
CA PRO A 217 -49.36 20.68 20.95
C PRO A 217 -48.58 21.78 20.21
N PRO A 218 -49.15 22.36 19.14
CA PRO A 218 -48.48 23.41 18.40
C PRO A 218 -48.13 24.58 19.32
N GLN A 219 -46.95 25.17 19.12
CA GLN A 219 -46.39 26.29 19.91
C GLN A 219 -45.90 25.96 21.33
N VAL A 220 -45.87 24.67 21.73
CA VAL A 220 -45.24 24.24 22.99
C VAL A 220 -43.76 23.97 22.79
N LEU A 221 -42.92 24.62 23.58
CA LEU A 221 -41.50 24.29 23.72
C LEU A 221 -41.29 23.42 24.96
N ILE A 222 -41.09 22.12 24.78
CA ILE A 222 -40.81 21.19 25.88
C ILE A 222 -39.41 21.49 26.45
N LYS A 223 -39.31 21.51 27.77
CA LYS A 223 -38.06 21.77 28.51
C LYS A 223 -37.64 20.58 29.38
N SER A 224 -38.60 19.78 29.82
CA SER A 224 -38.31 18.65 30.67
C SER A 224 -39.36 17.54 30.55
N LEU A 225 -38.89 16.34 30.84
CA LEU A 225 -39.66 15.12 30.91
C LEU A 225 -39.55 14.57 32.34
N THR A 226 -40.68 14.25 32.96
CA THR A 226 -40.76 13.63 34.28
C THR A 226 -41.52 12.31 34.16
N VAL A 227 -40.98 11.27 34.78
CA VAL A 227 -41.55 9.94 34.83
C VAL A 227 -41.72 9.52 36.27
N LYS A 228 -42.90 9.00 36.60
CA LYS A 228 -43.25 8.45 37.91
C LYS A 228 -43.70 7.01 37.75
N LEU A 229 -43.13 6.13 38.56
CA LEU A 229 -43.46 4.72 38.60
C LEU A 229 -44.31 4.42 39.83
N PHE A 230 -45.44 3.78 39.64
CA PHE A 230 -46.35 3.38 40.71
C PHE A 230 -46.56 1.87 40.74
N GLU A 231 -46.75 1.35 41.95
CA GLU A 231 -47.13 -0.04 42.22
C GLU A 231 -48.31 -0.03 43.19
N GLY A 232 -49.46 -0.55 42.77
CA GLY A 232 -50.67 -0.55 43.61
C GLY A 232 -51.08 0.84 44.14
N GLY A 233 -50.76 1.92 43.41
CA GLY A 233 -51.00 3.31 43.81
C GLY A 233 -49.89 3.96 44.66
N THR A 234 -48.88 3.20 45.07
CA THR A 234 -47.71 3.75 45.81
C THR A 234 -46.63 4.19 44.84
N LEU A 235 -46.14 5.42 44.97
CA LEU A 235 -45.01 5.93 44.19
C LEU A 235 -43.73 5.17 44.59
N ARG A 236 -43.11 4.48 43.64
CA ARG A 236 -41.89 3.69 43.83
C ARG A 236 -40.63 4.43 43.38
N ALA A 237 -40.71 5.12 42.24
CA ALA A 237 -39.58 5.85 41.70
C ALA A 237 -40.07 7.08 40.91
N THR A 238 -39.27 8.13 40.90
CA THR A 238 -39.50 9.32 40.07
C THR A 238 -38.18 9.78 39.48
N GLN A 239 -38.19 10.13 38.21
CA GLN A 239 -37.01 10.63 37.51
C GLN A 239 -37.43 11.79 36.61
N SER A 240 -36.57 12.81 36.50
CA SER A 240 -36.74 13.89 35.54
C SER A 240 -35.50 14.04 34.68
N ALA A 241 -35.70 14.40 33.42
CA ALA A 241 -34.67 14.68 32.43
C ALA A 241 -34.97 16.02 31.77
N LYS A 242 -33.92 16.78 31.47
CA LYS A 242 -34.04 17.98 30.63
C LYS A 242 -34.02 17.56 29.17
N MET A 243 -34.78 18.30 28.35
CA MET A 243 -34.96 18.09 26.92
C MET A 243 -34.32 19.25 26.15
#